data_AF-A0A5J4PBM5-F1
#
_entry.id   AF-A0A5J4PBM5-F1
#
_cell.length_a   1.000
_cell.length_b   1.000
_cell.length_c   1.000
_cell.angle_alpha   90.00
_cell.angle_beta   90.00
_cell.angle_gamma   90.00
#
_symmetry.space_group_name_H-M   'P 1'
#
loop_
_entity.id
_entity.type
_entity.pdbx_description
1 polymer ?
#
loop_
_entity_poly.entity_id
_entity_poly.type
_entity_poly.pdbx_seq_one_letter_code
_entity_poly.pdbx_strand_id
1 'polypeptide(L)' 'MALNQWIAFKPEFPIDKISNIDYGQQNNTDSRKKIVALKSIGNGFSNTLYFQRKQGKWELYKFEDISN' A
#
# COMPACT_ATOMS: atom_id res chain seq x y z
N MET A 1 8.62 -11.20 5.94
CA MET A 1 7.61 -11.01 6.99
C MET A 1 6.80 -12.28 7.09
N ALA A 2 6.68 -12.86 8.29
CA ALA A 2 5.90 -14.08 8.47
C ALA A 2 4.39 -13.77 8.45
N LEU A 3 3.56 -14.71 7.98
CA LEU A 3 2.12 -14.49 7.79
C LEU A 3 1.40 -14.08 9.09
N ASN A 4 1.80 -14.67 10.22
CA ASN A 4 1.27 -14.36 11.54
C ASN A 4 1.58 -12.91 11.96
N GLN A 5 2.77 -12.40 11.66
CA GLN A 5 3.12 -11.00 11.91
C GLN A 5 2.29 -10.07 11.03
N TRP A 6 2.07 -10.42 9.76
CA TRP A 6 1.20 -9.64 8.88
C TRP A 6 -0.23 -9.52 9.40
N ILE A 7 -0.81 -10.62 9.88
CA ILE A 7 -2.17 -10.59 10.42
C ILE A 7 -2.28 -9.64 11.62
N ALA A 8 -1.23 -9.56 12.45
CA ALA A 8 -1.20 -8.68 13.62
C ALA A 8 -0.96 -7.19 13.28
N PHE A 9 -0.18 -6.88 12.24
CA PHE A 9 0.26 -5.51 11.95
C PHE A 9 -0.37 -4.87 10.72
N LYS A 10 -1.13 -5.61 9.91
CA LYS A 10 -1.76 -5.03 8.72
C LYS A 10 -2.70 -3.89 9.14
N PRO A 11 -2.70 -2.77 8.42
CA PRO A 11 -3.70 -1.74 8.65
C PRO A 11 -5.09 -2.22 8.25
N GLU A 12 -6.11 -1.48 8.68
CA GLU A 12 -7.43 -1.62 8.09
C GLU A 12 -7.42 -1.11 6.65
N PHE A 13 -8.03 -1.87 5.75
CA PHE A 13 -8.11 -1.54 4.34
C PHE A 13 -9.47 -0.94 4.01
N PRO A 14 -9.54 0.14 3.21
CA PRO A 14 -10.81 0.59 2.69
C PRO A 14 -11.39 -0.48 1.77
N ILE A 15 -12.64 -0.87 2.03
CA ILE A 15 -13.35 -1.88 1.24
C ILE A 15 -14.09 -1.28 0.03
N ASP A 16 -14.48 0.00 0.10
CA ASP A 16 -15.37 0.60 -0.89
C ASP A 16 -14.66 1.54 -1.87
N LYS A 17 -13.84 2.46 -1.35
CA LYS A 17 -13.26 3.53 -2.17
C LYS A 17 -11.81 3.80 -1.80
N ILE A 18 -10.99 3.97 -2.84
CA ILE A 18 -9.61 4.45 -2.75
C ILE A 18 -9.56 5.80 -3.46
N SER A 19 -8.88 6.77 -2.84
CA SER A 19 -8.56 8.05 -3.45
C SER A 19 -7.08 8.10 -3.85
N ASN A 20 -6.77 8.92 -4.85
CA ASN A 20 -5.40 9.27 -5.20
C ASN A 20 -5.31 10.78 -5.34
N ILE A 21 -4.23 11.37 -4.83
CA ILE A 21 -3.89 12.76 -5.09
C ILE A 21 -2.75 12.73 -6.12
N ASP A 22 -3.00 13.32 -7.28
CA ASP A 22 -2.01 13.40 -8.34
C ASP A 22 -1.15 14.66 -8.17
N TYR A 23 0.10 14.45 -7.78
CA TYR A 23 1.16 15.46 -7.67
C TYR A 23 2.07 15.46 -8.91
N GLY A 24 1.70 14.76 -10.00
CA GLY A 24 2.52 14.55 -11.19
C GLY A 24 3.31 13.24 -11.18
N GLN A 25 2.98 12.30 -10.28
CA GLN A 25 3.65 11.00 -10.23
C GLN A 25 3.29 10.13 -11.43
N GLN A 26 4.24 9.31 -11.89
CA GLN A 26 3.95 8.32 -12.93
C GLN A 26 2.99 7.26 -12.43
N ASN A 27 1.82 7.14 -13.07
CA ASN A 27 0.79 6.17 -12.71
C ASN A 27 0.32 5.32 -13.90
N ASN A 28 1.25 4.68 -14.61
CA ASN A 28 0.93 3.84 -15.76
C ASN A 28 0.17 2.55 -15.34
N THR A 29 -0.88 2.21 -16.09
CA THR A 29 -1.68 0.97 -15.97
C THR A 29 -0.86 -0.29 -16.26
N ASP A 30 0.15 -0.21 -17.14
CA ASP A 30 1.00 -1.35 -17.51
C ASP A 30 2.11 -1.64 -16.50
N SER A 31 2.25 -0.78 -15.48
CA SER A 31 3.28 -0.94 -14.46
C SER A 31 3.17 -2.29 -13.77
N ARG A 32 4.31 -2.97 -13.63
CA ARG A 32 4.43 -4.19 -12.81
C ARG A 32 4.67 -3.91 -11.33
N LYS A 33 4.76 -2.64 -10.93
CA LYS A 33 4.93 -2.21 -9.55
C LYS A 33 3.88 -1.18 -9.18
N LYS A 34 3.33 -1.29 -7.97
CA LYS A 34 2.40 -0.31 -7.44
C LYS A 34 2.70 -0.05 -5.97
N ILE A 35 2.59 1.21 -5.58
CA ILE A 35 2.81 1.65 -4.21
C ILE A 35 1.50 2.24 -3.74
N VAL A 36 1.00 1.76 -2.61
CA VAL A 36 -0.22 2.26 -1.97
C VAL A 36 0.17 2.82 -0.61
N ALA A 37 0.00 4.13 -0.46
CA ALA A 37 0.21 4.81 0.82
C ALA A 37 -1.15 5.04 1.49
N LEU A 38 -1.33 4.49 2.67
CA LEU A 38 -2.48 4.69 3.55
C LEU A 38 -2.11 5.78 4.55
N LYS A 39 -2.76 6.94 4.41
CA LYS A 39 -2.51 8.11 5.26
C LYS A 39 -3.81 8.55 5.91
N SER A 40 -3.77 8.77 7.22
CA SER A 40 -4.89 9.37 7.94
C SER A 40 -4.75 10.90 7.94
N ILE A 41 -5.88 11.57 8.11
CA ILE A 41 -5.92 13.02 8.22
C ILE A 41 -5.72 13.39 9.69
N GLY A 42 -4.54 13.90 10.04
CA GLY A 42 -4.31 14.60 11.31
C GLY A 42 -3.82 13.77 12.51
N ASN A 43 -3.64 12.44 12.42
CA ASN A 43 -3.20 11.61 13.55
C ASN A 43 -1.83 10.91 13.34
N GLY A 44 -1.06 11.29 12.32
CA GLY A 44 0.29 10.75 12.08
C GLY A 44 0.37 9.33 11.53
N PHE A 45 -0.77 8.63 11.37
CA PHE A 45 -0.80 7.28 10.79
C PHE A 45 -0.39 7.30 9.30
N SER A 46 0.64 6.52 8.98
CA SER A 46 1.19 6.42 7.62
C SER A 46 1.76 5.04 7.35
N ASN A 47 1.07 4.26 6.54
CA ASN A 47 1.49 2.92 6.13
C ASN A 47 1.73 2.85 4.62
N THR A 48 2.83 2.25 4.18
CA THR A 48 3.17 2.11 2.76
C THR A 48 3.29 0.65 2.35
N LEU A 49 2.54 0.27 1.33
CA LEU A 49 2.45 -1.08 0.79
C LEU A 49 3.03 -1.13 -0.61
N TYR A 50 3.92 -2.08 -0.85
CA TYR A 50 4.60 -2.26 -2.13
C TYR A 50 4.15 -3.55 -2.80
N PHE A 51 3.52 -3.40 -3.96
CA PHE A 51 3.02 -4.49 -4.77
C PHE A 51 3.89 -4.70 -6.01
N GLN A 52 4.06 -5.97 -6.39
CA GLN A 52 4.65 -6.38 -7.65
C GLN A 52 3.72 -7.33 -8.39
N ARG A 53 3.71 -7.26 -9.73
CA ARG A 53 2.96 -8.16 -10.58
C ARG A 53 3.88 -9.25 -11.13
N LYS A 54 3.72 -10.48 -10.65
CA LYS A 54 4.45 -11.67 -11.11
C LYS A 54 3.47 -12.64 -11.75
N GLN A 55 3.77 -13.10 -12.97
CA GLN A 55 2.92 -14.04 -13.72
C GLN A 55 1.43 -13.63 -13.76
N GLY A 56 1.17 -12.32 -13.93
CA GLY A 56 -0.19 -11.76 -13.97
C GLY A 56 -0.86 -11.57 -12.62
N LYS A 57 -0.27 -12.04 -11.51
CA LYS A 57 -0.82 -11.89 -10.15
C LYS A 57 -0.11 -10.77 -9.40
N TRP A 58 -0.89 -10.01 -8.62
CA TRP A 58 -0.36 -9.00 -7.72
C TRP A 58 -0.01 -9.62 -6.38
N GLU A 59 1.18 -9.28 -5.88
CA GLU A 59 1.71 -9.76 -4.61
C GLU A 59 2.25 -8.59 -3.80
N LEU A 60 1.92 -8.54 -2.51
CA LEU A 60 2.58 -7.65 -1.56
C LEU A 60 3.96 -8.21 -1.24
N TYR A 61 5.02 -7.45 -1.48
CA TYR A 61 6.39 -7.90 -1.22
C TYR A 61 7.12 -7.07 -0.16
N LYS A 62 6.62 -5.87 0.15
CA LYS A 62 7.17 -5.02 1.21
C LYS A 62 6.07 -4.18 1.86
N PHE A 63 6.21 -3.97 3.16
CA PHE A 63 5.35 -3.15 4.00
C PHE A 63 6.23 -2.28 4.89
N GLU A 64 5.90 -1.00 4.98
CA GLU A 64 6.55 -0.02 5.86
C GLU A 64 5.50 0.68 6.70
N ASP A 65 5.68 0.65 8.02
CA ASP A 65 4.94 1.49 8.97
C ASP A 65 5.83 2.68 9.33
N ILE A 66 5.36 3.88 8.99
CA ILE A 66 6.05 5.16 9.18
C ILE A 66 5.18 6.08 10.04
N SER A 67 4.39 5.48 10.93
CA SER A 67 3.59 6.23 11.90
C SER A 67 4.51 6.91 12.93
N ASN A 68 4.19 8.16 13.27
CA ASN A 68 4.91 8.98 14.28
C ASN A 68 4.45 8.69 15.71
#